data_AF-A0A087C7N0-F1
#
_entry.id   AF-A0A087C7N0-F1
#
_cell.length_a   1.000
_cell.length_b   1.000
_cell.length_c   1.000
_cell.angle_alpha   90.00
_cell.angle_beta   90.00
_cell.angle_gamma   90.00
#
_symmetry.space_group_name_H-M   'P 1'
#
loop_
_entity.id
_entity.type
_entity.pdbx_description
1 polymer ?
#
loop_
_entity_poly.entity_id
_entity_poly.type
_entity_poly.pdbx_seq_one_letter_code
_entity_poly.pdbx_strand_id
1 'polypeptide(L)' 'MDSLYEAGEFVRTVQRAQGLPISVPEEVAFENGWIERDQLLEVANRYGKSPYGLRLRDVAERRIISRPKD' A
#
# COMPACT_ATOMS: atom_id res chain seq x y z
N MET A 1 7.28 -8.87 -25.02
CA MET A 1 7.94 -9.11 -23.72
C MET A 1 8.57 -7.83 -23.18
N ASP A 2 9.17 -7.02 -24.05
CA ASP A 2 9.84 -5.75 -23.67
C ASP A 2 8.94 -4.79 -22.88
N SER A 3 7.69 -4.60 -23.32
CA SER A 3 6.74 -3.72 -22.62
C SER A 3 6.46 -4.14 -21.16
N LEU A 4 6.41 -5.43 -20.85
CA LEU A 4 6.22 -5.91 -19.46
C LEU A 4 7.47 -5.64 -18.61
N TYR A 5 8.65 -5.81 -19.21
CA TYR A 5 9.91 -5.53 -18.54
C TYR A 5 10.07 -4.04 -18.22
N GLU A 6 9.82 -3.19 -19.21
CA GLU A 6 9.85 -1.73 -19.08
C GLU A 6 8.85 -1.23 -18.01
N ALA A 7 7.63 -1.77 -18.02
CA ALA A 7 6.63 -1.44 -16.99
C ALA A 7 7.10 -1.82 -15.58
N GLY A 8 7.72 -3.00 -15.44
CA GLY A 8 8.29 -3.45 -14.17
C GLY A 8 9.44 -2.55 -13.68
N GLU A 9 10.32 -2.13 -14.59
CA GLU A 9 11.43 -1.22 -14.28
C GLU A 9 10.92 0.17 -13.88
N PHE A 10 9.90 0.69 -14.57
CA PHE A 10 9.26 1.94 -14.22
C PHE A 10 8.68 1.90 -12.80
N VAL A 11 7.86 0.90 -12.49
CA VAL A 11 7.25 0.71 -11.17
C VAL A 11 8.33 0.60 -10.08
N ARG A 12 9.38 -0.20 -10.30
CA ARG A 12 10.50 -0.33 -9.37
C ARG A 12 11.21 0.99 -9.11
N THR A 13 11.46 1.77 -10.15
CA THR A 13 12.15 3.06 -10.06
C THR A 13 11.34 4.08 -9.26
N VAL A 14 10.05 4.21 -9.57
CA VAL A 14 9.17 5.15 -8.87
C VAL A 14 9.01 4.78 -7.39
N GLN A 15 8.79 3.49 -7.08
CA GLN A 15 8.69 3.03 -5.69
C GLN A 15 9.96 3.32 -4.89
N ARG A 16 11.14 3.13 -5.49
CA ARG A 16 12.42 3.44 -4.84
C ARG A 16 12.60 4.93 -4.58
N ALA A 17 12.21 5.77 -5.53
CA ALA A 17 12.35 7.21 -5.41
C ALA A 17 11.42 7.81 -4.34
N GLN A 18 10.18 7.29 -4.24
CA GLN A 18 9.17 7.82 -3.31
C GLN A 18 9.18 7.12 -1.94
N GLY A 19 9.79 5.93 -1.83
CA GLY A 19 9.72 5.10 -0.63
C GLY A 19 8.31 4.57 -0.34
N LEU A 20 7.40 4.67 -1.31
CA LEU A 20 6.00 4.25 -1.19
C LEU A 20 5.69 3.19 -2.26
N PRO A 21 4.95 2.12 -1.90
CA PRO A 21 4.48 1.15 -2.87
C PRO A 21 3.39 1.74 -3.77
N ILE A 22 3.32 1.23 -5.00
CA ILE A 22 2.32 1.62 -5.98
C ILE A 22 1.20 0.58 -5.98
N SER A 23 -0.05 1.04 -6.14
CA SER A 23 -1.24 0.20 -6.33
C SER A 23 -1.46 -0.80 -5.19
N VAL A 24 -1.75 -0.28 -4.00
CA VAL A 24 -2.16 -1.05 -2.80
C VAL A 24 -3.68 -0.92 -2.66
N PRO A 25 -4.50 -1.86 -3.19
CA PRO A 25 -5.95 -1.68 -3.26
C PRO A 25 -6.61 -1.61 -1.88
N GLU A 26 -6.05 -2.29 -0.87
CA GLU A 26 -6.58 -2.29 0.49
C GLU A 26 -6.40 -0.93 1.18
N GLU A 27 -5.29 -0.25 0.91
CA GLU A 27 -5.05 1.12 1.37
C GLU A 27 -6.04 2.08 0.71
N VAL A 28 -6.22 1.98 -0.61
CA VAL A 28 -7.21 2.79 -1.35
C VAL A 28 -8.62 2.55 -0.82
N ALA A 29 -9.01 1.30 -0.58
CA ALA A 29 -10.31 0.95 -0.04
C ALA A 29 -10.52 1.54 1.36
N PHE A 30 -9.50 1.48 2.22
CA PHE A 30 -9.56 2.06 3.56
C PHE A 30 -9.65 3.59 3.53
N GLU A 31 -8.85 4.26 2.69
CA GLU A 31 -8.88 5.72 2.54
C GLU A 31 -10.22 6.23 2.01
N ASN A 32 -10.88 5.46 1.14
CA ASN A 32 -12.22 5.78 0.63
C ASN A 32 -13.36 5.33 1.57
N GLY A 33 -13.04 4.72 2.72
CA GLY A 33 -14.04 4.23 3.67
C GLY A 33 -14.87 3.04 3.16
N TRP A 34 -14.36 2.28 2.19
CA TRP A 34 -15.01 1.07 1.69
C TRP A 34 -14.81 -0.12 2.63
N ILE A 35 -13.74 -0.08 3.43
CA ILE A 35 -13.47 -1.05 4.49
C ILE A 35 -13.12 -0.32 5.78
N GLU A 36 -13.44 -0.96 6.90
CA GLU A 36 -13.12 -0.48 8.23
C GLU A 36 -11.70 -0.87 8.66
N ARG A 37 -11.19 -0.19 9.68
CA ARG A 37 -9.85 -0.43 10.24
C ARG A 37 -9.62 -1.91 10.59
N ASP A 38 -10.60 -2.55 11.21
CA ASP A 38 -10.46 -3.94 11.67
C ASP A 38 -10.38 -4.92 10.49
N GLN A 39 -11.06 -4.63 9.39
CA GLN A 39 -10.96 -5.41 8.14
C GLN A 39 -9.57 -5.25 7.52
N LEU A 40 -9.01 -4.03 7.51
CA LEU A 40 -7.64 -3.79 7.03
C LEU A 40 -6.61 -4.54 7.90
N LEU A 41 -6.79 -4.55 9.23
CA LEU A 41 -5.93 -5.29 10.16
C LEU A 41 -6.01 -6.81 9.96
N GLU A 42 -7.20 -7.35 9.66
CA GLU A 42 -7.37 -8.76 9.33
C GLU A 42 -6.56 -9.13 8.08
N VAL A 43 -6.65 -8.33 7.02
CA VAL A 43 -5.85 -8.54 5.81
C VAL A 43 -4.36 -8.42 6.11
N ALA A 44 -3.94 -7.39 6.86
CA ALA A 44 -2.56 -7.23 7.27
C ALA A 44 -2.01 -8.45 8.04
N ASN A 45 -2.85 -9.08 8.87
CA ASN A 45 -2.52 -10.29 9.60
C ASN A 45 -2.37 -11.51 8.69
N ARG A 46 -3.19 -11.64 7.63
CA ARG A 46 -3.02 -12.70 6.62
C ARG A 46 -1.68 -12.61 5.90
N TYR A 47 -1.19 -11.39 5.66
CA TYR A 47 0.14 -11.13 5.09
C TYR A 47 1.28 -11.22 6.13
N GLY A 48 0.97 -11.42 7.42
CA GLY A 48 1.91 -11.75 8.48
C GLY A 48 2.95 -10.65 8.74
N LYS A 49 4.23 -11.02 8.70
CA LYS A 49 5.38 -10.13 8.90
C LYS A 49 6.00 -9.64 7.58
N SER A 50 5.34 -9.88 6.45
CA SER A 50 5.84 -9.39 5.16
C SER A 50 5.88 -7.85 5.15
N PRO A 51 6.76 -7.24 4.34
CA PRO A 51 6.77 -5.79 4.16
C PRO A 51 5.40 -5.22 3.78
N TYR A 52 4.62 -5.97 2.98
CA TYR A 52 3.26 -5.60 2.60
C TYR A 52 2.31 -5.62 3.82
N GLY A 53 2.31 -6.71 4.60
CA GLY A 53 1.49 -6.81 5.80
C GLY A 53 1.85 -5.78 6.87
N LEU A 54 3.15 -5.48 7.05
CA LEU A 54 3.60 -4.41 7.93
C LEU A 54 3.06 -3.05 7.48
N ARG A 55 3.13 -2.74 6.18
CA ARG A 55 2.55 -1.50 5.65
C ARG A 55 1.06 -1.41 5.91
N LEU A 56 0.29 -2.46 5.64
CA LEU A 56 -1.16 -2.43 5.87
C LEU A 56 -1.50 -2.18 7.35
N ARG A 57 -0.68 -2.70 8.29
CA ARG A 57 -0.81 -2.34 9.71
C ARG A 57 -0.52 -0.87 9.95
N ASP A 58 0.57 -0.34 9.40
CA ASP A 58 0.94 1.07 9.57
C ASP A 58 -0.12 2.03 9.01
N VAL A 59 -0.77 1.65 7.90
CA VAL A 59 -1.92 2.38 7.32
C VAL A 59 -3.12 2.33 8.27
N ALA A 60 -3.49 1.15 8.78
CA ALA A 60 -4.59 0.98 9.73
C ALA A 60 -4.36 1.77 11.04
N GLU A 61 -3.11 1.89 11.45
CA GLU A 61 -2.66 2.63 12.63
C GLU A 61 -2.39 4.12 12.34
N ARG A 62 -2.68 4.59 11.11
CA ARG A 62 -2.49 5.97 10.65
C ARG A 62 -1.07 6.51 10.82
N ARG A 63 -0.06 5.64 10.77
CA ARG A 63 1.36 6.03 10.80
C ARG A 63 1.86 6.54 9.44
N ILE A 64 1.07 6.29 8.39
CA ILE A 64 1.33 6.75 7.03
C ILE A 64 0.02 7.38 6.56
N ILE A 65 0.04 8.70 6.32
CA ILE A 65 -1.12 9.41 5.75
C ILE A 65 -0.59 10.18 4.54
N SER A 66 -0.97 9.74 3.34
CA SER A 66 -0.56 10.37 2.08
C SER A 66 -1.37 11.63 1.74
N ARG A 67 -2.48 11.90 2.43
CA ARG A 67 -3.36 13.01 2.06
C ARG A 67 -2.93 14.31 2.75
N PRO A 68 -2.64 15.38 2.00
CA PRO A 68 -2.71 16.72 2.57
C PRO A 68 -4.13 16.90 3.13
N LYS A 69 -4.24 17.32 4.39
CA LYS A 69 -5.48 17.93 4.89
C LYS A 69 -5.59 19.27 4.17
N ASP A 70 -6.63 19.43 3.36
CA ASP A 70 -7.10 20.76 2.94
C ASP A 70 -7.44 21.62 4.18
#